data_AF-A0A350AUW6-F1
#
_entry.id   AF-A0A350AUW6-F1
#
_cell.length_a   1.000
_cell.length_b   1.000
_cell.length_c   1.000
_cell.angle_alpha   90.00
_cell.angle_beta   90.00
_cell.angle_gamma   90.00
#
_symmetry.space_group_name_H-M   'P 1'
#
loop_
_entity.id
_entity.type
_entity.pdbx_description
1 polymer ?
#
loop_
_entity_poly.entity_id
_entity_poly.type
_entity_poly.pdbx_seq_one_letter_code
_entity_poly.pdbx_strand_id
1 'polypeptide(L)'
;MSEPICPVVIENLAEQISATQGGVVHASQLLPYLPVNIGLIDQVLNRMAESDHVARHAVSDLSAYVFRDSLCKSPCKFAPSKCVYSNESLDSYEYSVLAPIIRHKVEAELKLMAEDHVWPSEAVWEHELFYLIDNLPAPVTTSTIAGHSRLPLAKVEQRLKELKQRGDLEYHAELKSWTQAPSRYPEAAYARNDAFIRKFPGAIKEEFENRLRKALGTSFGILALSFLLAITAKFPFPLVALGGSALALIFFMRIIKAPAKQIPAIYPS
;
A
#
# COMPACT_ATOMS: atom_id res chain seq x y z
N MET A 1 -3.58 -17.40 -26.26
CA MET A 1 -3.94 -16.71 -25.00
C MET A 1 -3.89 -15.23 -25.31
N SER A 2 -4.91 -14.46 -24.96
CA SER A 2 -4.91 -13.00 -25.14
C SER A 2 -3.77 -12.38 -24.32
N GLU A 3 -3.12 -11.35 -24.85
CA GLU A 3 -2.06 -10.63 -24.13
C GLU A 3 -2.60 -10.03 -22.81
N PRO A 4 -1.80 -10.04 -21.72
CA PRO A 4 -2.22 -9.47 -20.45
C PRO A 4 -2.42 -7.96 -20.58
N ILE A 5 -3.55 -7.46 -20.08
CA ILE A 5 -3.96 -6.05 -20.18
C ILE A 5 -3.24 -5.18 -19.16
N CYS A 6 -2.94 -5.71 -17.97
CA CYS A 6 -2.34 -4.94 -16.88
C CYS A 6 -0.98 -4.31 -17.27
N PRO A 7 -0.04 -5.01 -17.91
CA PRO A 7 1.19 -4.40 -18.41
C PRO A 7 0.96 -3.25 -19.40
N VAL A 8 0.08 -3.43 -20.38
CA VAL A 8 -0.23 -2.40 -21.39
C VAL A 8 -0.83 -1.16 -20.73
N VAL A 9 -1.68 -1.35 -19.71
CA VAL A 9 -2.23 -0.25 -18.92
C VAL A 9 -1.13 0.53 -18.19
N ILE A 10 -0.16 -0.16 -17.60
CA ILE A 10 0.97 0.48 -16.90
C ILE A 10 1.84 1.27 -17.90
N GLU A 11 2.16 0.68 -19.06
CA GLU A 11 2.94 1.33 -20.13
C GLU A 11 2.27 2.61 -20.60
N ASN A 12 1.00 2.53 -21.00
CA ASN A 12 0.24 3.69 -21.50
C ASN A 12 0.07 4.76 -20.42
N LEU A 13 -0.17 4.37 -19.18
CA LEU A 13 -0.28 5.31 -18.06
C LEU A 13 1.05 6.04 -17.84
N ALA A 14 2.17 5.32 -17.84
CA ALA A 14 3.50 5.90 -17.68
C ALA A 14 3.81 6.88 -18.82
N GLU A 15 3.50 6.52 -20.06
CA GLU A 15 3.70 7.40 -21.21
C GLU A 15 2.88 8.69 -21.07
N GLN A 16 1.60 8.60 -20.70
CA GLN A 16 0.75 9.78 -20.53
C GLN A 16 1.21 10.66 -19.35
N ILE A 17 1.62 10.07 -18.23
CA ILE A 17 2.20 10.81 -17.11
C ILE A 17 3.47 11.53 -17.57
N SER A 18 4.36 10.82 -18.30
CA SER A 18 5.60 11.41 -18.84
C SER A 18 5.31 12.64 -19.71
N ALA A 19 4.26 12.58 -20.53
CA ALA A 19 3.88 13.68 -21.41
C ALA A 19 3.43 14.93 -20.63
N THR A 20 2.93 14.76 -19.41
CA THR A 20 2.51 15.85 -18.52
C THR A 20 3.58 16.31 -17.53
N GLN A 21 4.67 15.56 -17.37
CA GLN A 21 5.70 15.84 -16.36
C GLN A 21 7.10 16.04 -16.97
N GLY A 22 7.18 16.46 -18.23
CA GLY A 22 8.45 16.77 -18.88
C GLY A 22 9.33 15.54 -19.13
N GLY A 23 8.73 14.37 -19.27
CA GLY A 23 9.39 13.12 -19.65
C GLY A 23 9.97 12.30 -18.49
N VAL A 24 9.92 12.76 -17.24
CA VAL A 24 10.41 12.01 -16.09
C VAL A 24 9.24 11.37 -15.34
N VAL A 25 9.32 10.06 -15.10
CA VAL A 25 8.29 9.29 -14.38
C VAL A 25 8.93 8.44 -13.31
N HIS A 26 8.33 8.45 -12.11
CA HIS A 26 8.68 7.54 -11.02
C HIS A 26 7.57 6.51 -10.83
N ALA A 27 7.92 5.27 -10.50
CA ALA A 27 6.93 4.18 -10.34
C ALA A 27 5.84 4.52 -9.32
N SER A 28 6.21 5.20 -8.24
CA SER A 28 5.28 5.68 -7.20
C SER A 28 4.16 6.60 -7.71
N GLN A 29 4.38 7.33 -8.81
CA GLN A 29 3.39 8.23 -9.39
C GLN A 29 2.22 7.47 -10.06
N LEU A 30 2.38 6.18 -10.33
CA LEU A 30 1.34 5.33 -10.91
C LEU A 30 0.45 4.68 -9.83
N LEU A 31 0.93 4.57 -8.58
CA LEU A 31 0.19 3.94 -7.48
C LEU A 31 -1.21 4.52 -7.21
N PRO A 32 -1.46 5.84 -7.31
CA PRO A 32 -2.80 6.37 -7.10
C PRO A 32 -3.84 5.80 -8.07
N TYR A 33 -3.41 5.32 -9.24
CA TYR A 33 -4.30 4.92 -10.32
C TYR A 33 -4.52 3.41 -10.41
N LEU A 34 -3.59 2.61 -9.88
CA LEU A 34 -3.57 1.16 -10.04
C LEU A 34 -3.46 0.47 -8.68
N PRO A 35 -4.26 -0.58 -8.41
CA PRO A 35 -4.20 -1.29 -7.13
C PRO A 35 -3.15 -2.41 -7.18
N VAL A 36 -1.87 -2.05 -7.37
CA VAL A 36 -0.73 -2.95 -7.52
C VAL A 36 0.45 -2.48 -6.67
N ASN A 37 1.40 -3.36 -6.36
CA ASN A 37 2.64 -2.96 -5.69
C ASN A 37 3.60 -2.27 -6.68
N ILE A 38 4.54 -1.48 -6.17
CA ILE A 38 5.59 -0.81 -6.95
C ILE A 38 6.40 -1.83 -7.74
N GLY A 39 6.69 -2.99 -7.16
CA GLY A 39 7.46 -4.03 -7.83
C GLY A 39 6.87 -4.47 -9.17
N LEU A 40 5.54 -4.60 -9.28
CA LEU A 40 4.88 -4.90 -10.56
C LEU A 40 5.00 -3.74 -11.55
N ILE A 41 4.87 -2.50 -11.09
CA ILE A 41 5.04 -1.31 -11.94
C ILE A 41 6.46 -1.25 -12.48
N ASP A 42 7.46 -1.41 -11.61
CA ASP A 42 8.87 -1.44 -11.98
C ASP A 42 9.20 -2.56 -12.96
N GLN A 43 8.64 -3.75 -12.80
CA GLN A 43 8.85 -4.84 -13.78
C GLN A 43 8.40 -4.45 -15.19
N VAL A 44 7.31 -3.67 -15.31
CA VAL A 44 6.87 -3.16 -16.62
C VAL A 44 7.77 -2.04 -17.10
N LEU A 45 8.07 -1.05 -16.27
CA LEU A 45 8.91 0.09 -16.66
C LEU A 45 10.34 -0.32 -17.01
N ASN A 46 10.90 -1.31 -16.32
CA ASN A 46 12.21 -1.88 -16.66
C ASN A 46 12.19 -2.56 -18.02
N ARG A 47 11.11 -3.26 -18.41
CA ARG A 47 10.96 -3.81 -19.76
C ARG A 47 10.86 -2.71 -20.82
N MET A 48 10.16 -1.60 -20.53
CA MET A 48 10.16 -0.45 -21.45
C MET A 48 11.55 0.15 -21.62
N ALA A 49 12.36 0.15 -20.57
CA ALA A 49 13.74 0.65 -20.58
C ALA A 49 14.73 -0.25 -21.35
N GLU A 50 14.31 -1.43 -21.80
CA GLU A 50 15.08 -2.24 -22.77
C GLU A 50 15.03 -1.65 -24.18
N SER A 51 14.08 -0.73 -24.45
CA SER A 51 13.96 -0.01 -25.73
C SER A 51 14.76 1.29 -25.75
N ASP A 52 15.01 1.83 -26.94
CA ASP A 52 15.69 3.13 -27.11
C ASP A 52 14.85 4.35 -26.69
N HIS A 53 13.56 4.16 -26.37
CA HIS A 53 12.63 5.25 -26.07
C HIS A 53 12.62 5.66 -24.59
N VAL A 54 12.94 4.73 -23.70
CA VAL A 54 12.89 4.92 -22.25
C VAL A 54 14.25 4.61 -21.64
N ALA A 55 14.76 5.50 -20.81
CA ALA A 55 16.01 5.28 -20.09
C ALA A 55 15.80 5.34 -18.59
N ARG A 56 16.36 4.38 -17.84
CA ARG A 56 16.32 4.38 -16.38
C ARG A 56 17.47 5.22 -15.83
N HIS A 57 17.15 6.17 -14.95
CA HIS A 57 18.11 7.06 -14.30
C HIS A 57 17.77 7.26 -12.82
N ALA A 58 18.72 7.72 -12.02
CA ALA A 58 18.47 8.18 -10.67
C ALA A 58 18.36 9.72 -10.65
N VAL A 59 17.34 10.25 -10.00
CA VAL A 59 17.10 11.69 -9.80
C VAL A 59 16.95 11.93 -8.30
N SER A 60 17.92 12.59 -7.66
CA SER A 60 17.92 12.84 -6.21
C SER A 60 17.65 11.57 -5.38
N ASP A 61 18.44 10.52 -5.62
CA ASP A 61 18.30 9.18 -5.01
C ASP A 61 17.01 8.41 -5.37
N LEU A 62 16.10 9.00 -6.14
CA LEU A 62 14.88 8.33 -6.61
C LEU A 62 15.11 7.65 -7.97
N SER A 63 14.68 6.41 -8.10
CA SER A 63 14.59 5.68 -9.36
C SER A 63 13.57 6.37 -10.27
N ALA A 64 13.99 6.72 -11.49
CA ALA A 64 13.19 7.41 -12.48
C ALA A 64 13.34 6.76 -13.86
N TYR A 65 12.29 6.89 -14.67
CA TYR A 65 12.23 6.46 -16.05
C TYR A 65 12.01 7.69 -16.93
N VAL A 66 12.95 7.91 -17.86
CA VAL A 66 13.02 9.09 -18.71
C VAL A 66 12.54 8.71 -20.11
N PHE A 67 11.39 9.23 -20.49
CA PHE A 67 10.75 9.07 -21.78
C PHE A 67 11.27 10.14 -22.74
N ARG A 68 12.13 9.74 -23.68
CA ARG A 68 12.85 10.67 -24.57
C ARG A 68 11.90 11.51 -25.42
N ASP A 69 10.79 10.91 -25.88
CA ASP A 69 9.78 11.55 -26.73
C ASP A 69 8.92 12.60 -25.99
N SER A 70 8.99 12.61 -24.66
CA SER A 70 8.28 13.57 -23.81
C SER A 70 9.19 14.60 -23.16
N LEU A 71 10.50 14.54 -23.40
CA LEU A 71 11.43 15.57 -22.98
C LEU A 71 11.02 16.92 -23.59
N CYS A 72 11.19 18.00 -22.82
CA CYS A 72 10.84 19.37 -23.20
C CYS A 72 9.34 19.71 -23.26
N LYS A 73 8.43 18.78 -22.93
CA LYS A 73 7.01 19.14 -22.73
C LYS A 73 6.85 19.96 -21.45
N SER A 74 6.04 21.02 -21.51
CA SER A 74 5.78 21.87 -20.34
C SER A 74 4.98 21.10 -19.29
N PRO A 75 5.42 21.07 -18.02
CA PRO A 75 4.70 20.36 -16.98
C PRO A 75 3.27 20.89 -16.81
N CYS A 76 2.31 19.99 -16.73
CA CYS A 76 0.92 20.31 -16.47
C CYS A 76 0.29 19.26 -15.54
N LYS A 77 -0.88 19.59 -14.98
CA LYS A 77 -1.59 18.67 -14.09
C LYS A 77 -2.08 17.46 -14.90
N PHE A 78 -1.67 16.26 -14.50
CA PHE A 78 -2.24 15.03 -15.07
C PHE A 78 -3.71 14.88 -14.67
N ALA A 79 -4.59 14.97 -15.67
CA ALA A 79 -6.05 14.91 -15.52
C ALA A 79 -6.64 14.19 -16.76
N PRO A 80 -6.58 12.85 -16.80
CA PRO A 80 -7.01 12.09 -17.96
C PRO A 80 -8.53 12.22 -18.17
N SER A 81 -8.93 12.59 -19.39
CA SER A 81 -10.33 12.61 -19.84
C SER A 81 -10.74 11.38 -20.65
N LYS A 82 -9.77 10.53 -20.98
CA LYS A 82 -9.95 9.30 -21.76
C LYS A 82 -9.25 8.13 -21.07
N CYS A 83 -9.81 6.95 -21.22
CA CYS A 83 -9.27 5.70 -20.73
C CYS A 83 -7.91 5.44 -21.36
N VAL A 84 -6.89 5.14 -20.54
CA VAL A 84 -5.51 4.93 -21.02
C VAL A 84 -5.36 3.70 -21.93
N TYR A 85 -6.34 2.80 -21.92
CA TYR A 85 -6.33 1.59 -22.75
C TYR A 85 -7.31 1.67 -23.92
N SER A 86 -8.58 2.04 -23.68
CA SER A 86 -9.65 1.99 -24.69
C SER A 86 -9.93 3.35 -25.37
N ASN A 87 -9.32 4.44 -24.91
CA ASN A 87 -9.61 5.82 -25.36
C ASN A 87 -11.07 6.29 -25.19
N GLU A 88 -11.92 5.49 -24.55
CA GLU A 88 -13.28 5.86 -24.17
C GLU A 88 -13.25 7.03 -23.16
N SER A 89 -14.25 7.92 -23.22
CA SER A 89 -14.35 9.03 -22.30
C SER A 89 -14.47 8.55 -20.85
N LEU A 90 -13.77 9.22 -19.94
CA LEU A 90 -13.86 8.99 -18.50
C LEU A 90 -14.74 10.04 -17.84
N ASP A 91 -15.44 9.63 -16.79
CA ASP A 91 -16.13 10.56 -15.91
C ASP A 91 -15.11 11.38 -15.10
N SER A 92 -15.24 12.70 -15.16
CA SER A 92 -14.26 13.67 -14.66
C SER A 92 -14.09 13.68 -13.13
N TYR A 93 -14.98 13.00 -12.38
CA TYR A 93 -15.06 13.10 -10.92
C TYR A 93 -14.33 11.98 -10.16
N GLU A 94 -13.85 10.93 -10.83
CA GLU A 94 -13.45 9.70 -10.11
C GLU A 94 -11.94 9.50 -9.89
N TYR A 95 -11.08 10.43 -10.33
CA TYR A 95 -9.62 10.22 -10.32
C TYR A 95 -9.27 8.82 -10.84
N SER A 96 -9.88 8.46 -11.97
CA SER A 96 -9.73 7.17 -12.64
C SER A 96 -8.97 7.39 -13.94
N VAL A 97 -8.18 6.39 -14.34
CA VAL A 97 -7.51 6.33 -15.65
C VAL A 97 -8.11 5.24 -16.55
N LEU A 98 -9.03 4.42 -16.01
CA LEU A 98 -9.61 3.26 -16.67
C LEU A 98 -11.13 3.38 -16.75
N ALA A 99 -11.68 3.05 -17.92
CA ALA A 99 -13.10 2.79 -18.06
C ALA A 99 -13.50 1.56 -17.22
N PRO A 100 -14.75 1.49 -16.70
CA PRO A 100 -15.18 0.41 -15.80
C PRO A 100 -14.92 -1.01 -16.33
N ILE A 101 -15.15 -1.23 -17.63
CA ILE A 101 -14.93 -2.53 -18.28
C ILE A 101 -13.44 -2.92 -18.25
N ILE A 102 -12.54 -1.97 -18.56
CA ILE A 102 -11.10 -2.22 -18.55
C ILE A 102 -10.62 -2.44 -17.11
N ARG A 103 -11.12 -1.64 -16.17
CA ARG A 103 -10.82 -1.82 -14.75
C ARG A 103 -11.17 -3.24 -14.29
N HIS A 104 -12.35 -3.75 -14.62
CA HIS A 104 -12.74 -5.11 -14.26
C HIS A 104 -11.84 -6.19 -14.87
N LYS A 105 -11.33 -5.99 -16.09
CA LYS A 105 -10.39 -6.91 -16.72
C LYS A 105 -9.04 -6.92 -16.00
N VAL A 106 -8.49 -5.74 -15.68
CA VAL A 106 -7.26 -5.60 -14.89
C VAL A 106 -7.43 -6.24 -13.52
N GLU A 107 -8.53 -5.96 -12.82
CA GLU A 107 -8.84 -6.56 -11.53
C GLU A 107 -8.96 -8.09 -11.58
N ALA A 108 -9.50 -8.64 -12.68
CA ALA A 108 -9.57 -10.09 -12.89
C ALA A 108 -8.19 -10.72 -13.11
N GLU A 109 -7.31 -10.08 -13.89
CA GLU A 109 -5.92 -10.53 -14.07
C GLU A 109 -5.14 -10.49 -12.75
N LEU A 110 -5.23 -9.39 -12.01
CA LEU A 110 -4.59 -9.25 -10.71
C LEU A 110 -5.07 -10.30 -9.71
N LYS A 111 -6.36 -10.67 -9.77
CA LYS A 111 -6.91 -11.74 -8.95
C LYS A 111 -6.29 -13.10 -9.27
N LEU A 112 -6.08 -13.42 -10.54
CA LEU A 112 -5.41 -14.65 -10.95
C LEU A 112 -3.95 -14.65 -10.47
N MET A 113 -3.25 -13.52 -10.59
CA MET A 113 -1.86 -13.39 -10.13
C MET A 113 -1.72 -13.47 -8.60
N ALA A 114 -2.77 -13.11 -7.85
CA ALA A 114 -2.73 -13.06 -6.39
C ALA A 114 -2.64 -14.45 -5.72
N GLU A 115 -2.90 -15.54 -6.46
CA GLU A 115 -2.81 -16.91 -5.92
C GLU A 115 -1.36 -17.33 -5.71
N ASP A 116 -0.46 -16.93 -6.61
CA ASP A 116 0.93 -17.39 -6.65
C ASP A 116 1.96 -16.30 -6.33
N HIS A 117 1.54 -15.05 -6.12
CA HIS A 117 2.45 -13.92 -5.96
C HIS A 117 2.17 -13.10 -4.69
N VAL A 118 3.24 -12.57 -4.10
CA VAL A 118 3.19 -11.76 -2.85
C VAL A 118 2.73 -10.32 -3.06
N TRP A 119 2.36 -9.94 -4.28
CA TRP A 119 2.05 -8.55 -4.64
C TRP A 119 0.93 -7.96 -3.75
N PRO A 120 -0.13 -8.69 -3.35
CA PRO A 120 -1.17 -8.09 -2.52
C PRO A 120 -0.65 -7.70 -1.14
N SER A 121 0.25 -8.51 -0.56
CA SER A 121 0.85 -8.20 0.74
C SER A 121 1.78 -7.00 0.69
N GLU A 122 2.48 -6.82 -0.43
CA GLU A 122 3.37 -5.67 -0.64
C GLU A 122 2.58 -4.39 -0.88
N ALA A 123 1.57 -4.46 -1.75
CA ALA A 123 0.75 -3.34 -2.14
C ALA A 123 0.05 -2.68 -0.92
N VAL A 124 -0.42 -3.45 0.07
CA VAL A 124 -1.12 -2.89 1.25
C VAL A 124 -0.27 -1.83 1.96
N TRP A 125 0.96 -2.18 2.32
CA TRP A 125 1.80 -1.26 3.09
C TRP A 125 2.45 -0.20 2.20
N GLU A 126 2.73 -0.51 0.92
CA GLU A 126 3.23 0.48 -0.03
C GLU A 126 2.19 1.59 -0.22
N HIS A 127 0.96 1.26 -0.65
CA HIS A 127 -0.08 2.27 -0.83
C HIS A 127 -0.34 3.08 0.45
N GLU A 128 -0.31 2.44 1.62
CA GLU A 128 -0.45 3.13 2.91
C GLU A 128 0.68 4.13 3.17
N LEU A 129 1.95 3.73 3.01
CA LEU A 129 3.08 4.63 3.26
C LEU A 129 3.13 5.79 2.28
N PHE A 130 2.91 5.54 0.98
CA PHE A 130 2.86 6.59 -0.05
C PHE A 130 1.71 7.57 0.21
N TYR A 131 0.54 7.07 0.61
CA TYR A 131 -0.60 7.91 0.99
C TYR A 131 -0.28 8.78 2.22
N LEU A 132 0.31 8.20 3.26
CA LEU A 132 0.68 8.93 4.48
C LEU A 132 1.74 10.01 4.20
N ILE A 133 2.76 9.70 3.39
CA ILE A 133 3.80 10.67 3.03
C ILE A 133 3.21 11.86 2.26
N ASP A 134 2.24 11.62 1.39
CA ASP A 134 1.63 12.67 0.57
C ASP A 134 0.68 13.59 1.34
N ASN A 135 0.06 13.08 2.42
CA ASN A 135 -1.03 13.77 3.09
C ASN A 135 -0.68 14.26 4.51
N LEU A 136 0.37 13.74 5.15
CA LEU A 136 0.77 14.21 6.47
C LEU A 136 1.44 15.60 6.43
N PRO A 137 1.21 16.45 7.44
CA PRO A 137 1.84 17.76 7.50
C PRO A 137 3.37 17.62 7.64
N ALA A 138 4.11 18.44 6.90
CA ALA A 138 5.55 18.49 6.99
C ALA A 138 6.00 19.03 8.36
N PRO A 139 7.11 18.54 8.95
CA PRO A 139 7.98 17.48 8.43
C PRO A 139 7.38 16.07 8.63
N VAL A 140 7.41 15.26 7.56
CA VAL A 140 6.90 13.89 7.57
C VAL A 140 7.94 12.94 8.17
N THR A 141 7.96 12.85 9.50
CA THR A 141 8.92 11.98 10.23
C THR A 141 8.44 10.54 10.33
N THR A 142 9.37 9.59 10.56
CA THR A 142 9.03 8.17 10.82
C THR A 142 8.01 8.01 11.96
N SER A 143 8.14 8.79 13.03
CA SER A 143 7.20 8.77 14.16
C SER A 143 5.81 9.27 13.77
N THR A 144 5.73 10.33 12.96
CA THR A 144 4.45 10.86 12.48
C THR A 144 3.74 9.83 11.60
N ILE A 145 4.47 9.21 10.66
CA ILE A 145 3.96 8.13 9.81
C ILE A 145 3.48 6.96 10.68
N ALA A 146 4.30 6.49 11.64
CA ALA A 146 3.94 5.38 12.51
C ALA A 146 2.74 5.66 13.41
N GLY A 147 2.54 6.91 13.84
CA GLY A 147 1.36 7.33 14.59
C GLY A 147 0.05 7.18 13.80
N HIS A 148 0.13 7.30 12.47
CA HIS A 148 -1.03 7.21 11.56
C HIS A 148 -1.12 5.87 10.82
N SER A 149 -0.05 5.08 10.82
CA SER A 149 0.00 3.78 10.16
C SER A 149 -0.74 2.69 10.95
N ARG A 150 -1.20 1.68 10.23
CA ARG A 150 -1.67 0.40 10.75
C ARG A 150 -0.51 -0.47 11.26
N LEU A 151 0.71 -0.22 10.76
CA LEU A 151 1.93 -0.92 11.13
C LEU A 151 2.54 -0.35 12.42
N PRO A 152 3.23 -1.18 13.22
CA PRO A 152 4.02 -0.70 14.35
C PRO A 152 5.26 0.08 13.89
N LEU A 153 5.77 0.99 14.73
CA LEU A 153 6.92 1.85 14.42
C LEU A 153 8.12 1.11 13.82
N ALA A 154 8.53 -0.01 14.43
CA ALA A 154 9.67 -0.80 13.93
C ALA A 154 9.45 -1.34 12.51
N LYS A 155 8.21 -1.69 12.16
CA LYS A 155 7.84 -2.13 10.81
C LYS A 155 7.79 -0.97 9.83
N VAL A 156 7.24 0.17 10.25
CA VAL A 156 7.27 1.40 9.43
C VAL A 156 8.70 1.78 9.10
N GLU A 157 9.58 1.81 10.09
CA GLU A 157 11.00 2.11 9.88
C GLU A 157 11.67 1.12 8.92
N GLN A 158 11.40 -0.19 9.08
CA GLN A 158 11.89 -1.23 8.18
C GLN A 158 11.42 -0.98 6.74
N ARG A 159 10.11 -0.76 6.52
CA ARG A 159 9.52 -0.58 5.18
C ARG A 159 9.97 0.71 4.51
N LEU A 160 10.11 1.81 5.25
CA LEU A 160 10.65 3.06 4.71
C LEU A 160 12.11 2.89 4.26
N LYS A 161 12.92 2.16 5.03
CA LYS A 161 14.30 1.79 4.63
C LYS A 161 14.30 0.92 3.38
N GLU A 162 13.41 -0.06 3.28
CA GLU A 162 13.25 -0.90 2.09
C GLU A 162 12.92 -0.06 0.84
N LEU A 163 11.95 0.85 0.93
CA LEU A 163 11.60 1.75 -0.18
C LEU A 163 12.73 2.70 -0.56
N LYS A 164 13.47 3.22 0.42
CA LYS A 164 14.66 4.03 0.16
C LYS A 164 15.71 3.25 -0.62
N GLN A 165 15.97 1.99 -0.24
CA GLN A 165 16.96 1.15 -0.91
C GLN A 165 16.60 0.85 -2.36
N ARG A 166 15.30 0.80 -2.69
CA ARG A 166 14.80 0.64 -4.07
C ARG A 166 14.84 1.94 -4.88
N GLY A 167 14.99 3.07 -4.20
CA GLY A 167 14.91 4.41 -4.81
C GLY A 167 13.48 4.90 -4.97
N ASP A 168 12.53 4.41 -4.18
CA ASP A 168 11.12 4.84 -4.26
C ASP A 168 10.82 6.03 -3.33
N LEU A 169 11.65 6.22 -2.29
CA LEU A 169 11.57 7.29 -1.30
C LEU A 169 12.95 7.90 -1.06
N GLU A 170 12.95 9.18 -0.72
CA GLU A 170 14.12 9.93 -0.28
C GLU A 170 14.01 10.24 1.22
N TYR A 171 15.15 10.29 1.90
CA TYR A 171 15.22 10.67 3.33
C TYR A 171 16.14 11.87 3.51
N HIS A 172 15.55 13.00 3.90
CA HIS A 172 16.30 14.21 4.24
C HIS A 172 16.74 14.16 5.70
N ALA A 173 18.02 13.86 5.93
CA ALA A 173 18.59 13.70 7.27
C ALA A 173 18.48 14.97 8.13
N GLU A 174 18.60 16.15 7.53
CA GLU A 174 18.53 17.45 8.23
C GLU A 174 17.16 17.68 8.88
N LEU A 175 16.09 17.38 8.13
CA LEU A 175 14.70 17.54 8.55
C LEU A 175 14.13 16.28 9.21
N LYS A 176 14.89 15.17 9.20
CA LYS A 176 14.45 13.82 9.57
C LYS A 176 13.16 13.42 8.88
N SER A 177 12.98 13.87 7.64
CA SER A 177 11.72 13.76 6.90
C SER A 177 11.85 12.83 5.70
N TRP A 178 10.78 12.10 5.44
CA TRP A 178 10.61 11.29 4.24
C TRP A 178 9.92 12.10 3.16
N THR A 179 10.38 11.92 1.94
CA THR A 179 9.83 12.54 0.74
C THR A 179 9.75 11.50 -0.37
N GLN A 180 8.92 11.80 -1.37
CA GLN A 180 8.69 10.96 -2.53
C GLN A 180 8.67 11.83 -3.78
N ALA A 181 8.74 11.20 -4.95
CA ALA A 181 8.53 11.90 -6.21
C ALA A 181 7.21 12.69 -6.19
N PRO A 182 7.16 13.90 -6.79
CA PRO A 182 5.95 14.71 -6.81
C PRO A 182 4.77 13.91 -7.38
N SER A 183 3.84 13.54 -6.50
CA SER A 183 2.63 12.81 -6.85
C SER A 183 1.48 13.42 -6.05
N ARG A 184 0.25 13.04 -6.39
CA ARG A 184 -0.90 13.32 -5.53
C ARG A 184 -1.59 12.00 -5.31
N TYR A 185 -1.78 11.61 -4.05
CA TYR A 185 -2.50 10.41 -3.68
C TYR A 185 -3.78 10.77 -2.90
N PRO A 186 -4.90 11.03 -3.61
CA PRO A 186 -6.16 11.37 -2.96
C PRO A 186 -6.71 10.24 -2.10
N GLU A 187 -7.35 10.60 -0.98
CA GLU A 187 -8.00 9.65 -0.07
C GLU A 187 -8.99 8.72 -0.78
N ALA A 188 -9.82 9.23 -1.69
CA ALA A 188 -10.77 8.41 -2.45
C ALA A 188 -10.09 7.33 -3.31
N ALA A 189 -8.94 7.67 -3.92
CA ALA A 189 -8.16 6.73 -4.72
C ALA A 189 -7.47 5.69 -3.82
N TYR A 190 -6.92 6.13 -2.69
CA TYR A 190 -6.33 5.25 -1.68
C TYR A 190 -7.36 4.26 -1.14
N ALA A 191 -8.52 4.74 -0.67
CA ALA A 191 -9.58 3.91 -0.11
C ALA A 191 -10.07 2.85 -1.11
N ARG A 192 -10.22 3.23 -2.39
CA ARG A 192 -10.61 2.31 -3.47
C ARG A 192 -9.57 1.22 -3.72
N ASN A 193 -8.29 1.58 -3.77
CA ASN A 193 -7.20 0.61 -3.99
C ASN A 193 -7.03 -0.30 -2.77
N ASP A 194 -7.00 0.24 -1.56
CA ASP A 194 -6.93 -0.50 -0.29
C ASP A 194 -8.10 -1.49 -0.17
N ALA A 195 -9.32 -1.07 -0.49
CA ALA A 195 -10.50 -1.93 -0.47
C ALA A 195 -10.46 -3.07 -1.49
N PHE A 196 -9.80 -2.88 -2.64
CA PHE A 196 -9.59 -3.96 -3.61
C PHE A 196 -8.52 -4.94 -3.13
N ILE A 197 -7.34 -4.44 -2.77
CA ILE A 197 -6.17 -5.24 -2.40
C ILE A 197 -6.48 -6.12 -1.19
N ARG A 198 -7.20 -5.59 -0.20
CA ARG A 198 -7.56 -6.33 1.01
C ARG A 198 -8.57 -7.46 0.79
N LYS A 199 -9.13 -7.63 -0.42
CA LYS A 199 -9.94 -8.81 -0.75
C LYS A 199 -9.08 -10.08 -0.85
N PHE A 200 -7.77 -9.94 -1.07
CA PHE A 200 -6.87 -11.08 -1.25
C PHE A 200 -6.39 -11.63 0.10
N PRO A 201 -6.39 -12.95 0.30
CA PRO A 201 -5.89 -13.55 1.54
C PRO A 201 -4.45 -13.15 1.88
N GLY A 202 -3.58 -13.00 0.86
CA GLY A 202 -2.20 -12.55 1.02
C GLY A 202 -2.07 -11.16 1.64
N ALA A 203 -3.00 -10.25 1.33
CA ALA A 203 -3.01 -8.88 1.87
C ALA A 203 -3.36 -8.83 3.37
N ILE A 204 -4.15 -9.78 3.85
CA ILE A 204 -4.59 -9.83 5.26
C ILE A 204 -3.65 -10.69 6.11
N LYS A 205 -2.73 -11.46 5.51
CA LYS A 205 -1.88 -12.41 6.23
C LYS A 205 -1.10 -11.77 7.39
N GLU A 206 -0.39 -10.66 7.14
CA GLU A 206 0.40 -9.99 8.19
C GLU A 206 -0.51 -9.41 9.29
N GLU A 207 -1.66 -8.84 8.93
CA GLU A 207 -2.62 -8.32 9.90
C GLU A 207 -3.26 -9.45 10.73
N PHE A 208 -3.60 -10.57 10.10
CA PHE A 208 -4.14 -11.75 10.76
C PHE A 208 -3.10 -12.37 11.70
N GLU A 209 -1.84 -12.51 11.28
CA GLU A 209 -0.76 -13.00 12.13
C GLU A 209 -0.57 -12.11 13.37
N ASN A 210 -0.60 -10.79 13.20
CA ASN A 210 -0.49 -9.85 14.32
C ASN A 210 -1.68 -9.98 15.28
N ARG A 211 -2.91 -10.11 14.75
CA ARG A 211 -4.10 -10.36 15.57
C ARG A 211 -4.02 -11.71 16.28
N LEU A 212 -3.53 -12.75 15.61
CA LEU A 212 -3.37 -14.08 16.16
C LEU A 212 -2.36 -14.07 17.31
N ARG A 213 -1.19 -13.46 17.13
CA ARG A 213 -0.19 -13.29 18.19
C ARG A 213 -0.76 -12.52 19.39
N LYS A 214 -1.49 -11.43 19.13
CA LYS A 214 -2.14 -10.64 20.19
C LYS A 214 -3.23 -11.43 20.92
N ALA A 215 -4.05 -12.17 20.19
CA ALA A 215 -5.12 -13.00 20.72
C ALA A 215 -4.53 -14.12 21.60
N LEU A 216 -3.55 -14.87 21.08
CA LEU A 216 -2.84 -15.92 21.81
C LEU A 216 -2.15 -15.37 23.06
N GLY A 217 -1.42 -14.26 22.96
CA GLY A 217 -0.75 -13.64 24.10
C GLY A 217 -1.72 -13.19 25.19
N THR A 218 -2.86 -12.60 24.80
CA THR A 218 -3.91 -12.17 25.73
C THR A 218 -4.58 -13.36 26.41
N SER A 219 -4.93 -14.39 25.64
CA SER A 219 -5.51 -15.63 26.18
C SER A 219 -4.56 -16.35 27.13
N PHE A 220 -3.27 -16.41 26.79
CA PHE A 220 -2.25 -16.98 27.67
C PHE A 220 -2.13 -16.19 28.99
N GLY A 221 -2.12 -14.85 28.92
CA GLY A 221 -2.11 -14.00 30.11
C GLY A 221 -3.31 -14.23 31.04
N ILE A 222 -4.51 -14.37 30.46
CA ILE A 222 -5.74 -14.69 31.22
C ILE A 222 -5.60 -16.04 31.92
N LEU A 223 -5.18 -17.09 31.19
CA LEU A 223 -5.02 -18.43 31.75
C LEU A 223 -3.94 -18.48 32.84
N ALA A 224 -2.82 -17.78 32.66
CA ALA A 224 -1.76 -17.67 33.66
C ALA A 224 -2.27 -16.97 34.94
N LEU A 225 -3.06 -15.91 34.80
CA LEU A 225 -3.68 -15.22 35.93
C LEU A 225 -4.70 -16.12 36.66
N SER A 226 -5.51 -16.88 35.91
CA SER A 226 -6.41 -17.88 36.47
C SER A 226 -5.63 -18.95 37.26
N PHE A 227 -4.52 -19.46 36.72
CA PHE A 227 -3.68 -20.42 37.42
C PHE A 227 -3.09 -19.85 38.73
N LEU A 228 -2.59 -18.61 38.69
CA LEU A 228 -2.10 -17.90 39.87
C LEU A 228 -3.19 -17.72 40.94
N LEU A 229 -4.42 -17.38 40.55
CA LEU A 229 -5.55 -17.26 41.48
C LEU A 229 -5.91 -18.59 42.14
N ALA A 230 -5.88 -19.69 41.40
CA ALA A 230 -6.13 -21.02 41.95
C ALA A 230 -5.10 -21.40 43.02
N ILE A 231 -3.82 -21.06 42.82
CA ILE A 231 -2.73 -21.34 43.77
C ILE A 231 -2.79 -20.42 44.99
N THR A 232 -2.90 -19.11 44.76
CA THR A 232 -2.72 -18.09 45.82
C THR A 232 -3.97 -17.91 46.69
N ALA A 233 -5.16 -17.95 46.08
CA ALA A 233 -6.42 -17.71 46.78
C ALA A 233 -7.18 -18.99 47.13
N LYS A 234 -6.57 -20.18 46.90
CA LYS A 234 -7.15 -21.51 47.15
C LYS A 234 -8.56 -21.68 46.53
N PHE A 235 -8.85 -20.97 45.45
CA PHE A 235 -10.11 -21.18 44.74
C PHE A 235 -10.14 -22.58 44.12
N PRO A 236 -11.32 -23.22 44.02
CA PRO A 236 -11.45 -24.52 43.40
C PRO A 236 -10.96 -24.46 41.95
N PHE A 237 -9.87 -25.20 41.67
CA PHE A 237 -9.24 -25.24 40.35
C PHE A 237 -10.24 -25.44 39.20
N PRO A 238 -11.25 -26.34 39.28
CA PRO A 238 -12.22 -26.53 38.21
C PRO A 238 -13.00 -25.26 37.86
N LEU A 239 -13.40 -24.47 38.85
CA LEU A 239 -14.16 -23.22 38.63
C LEU A 239 -13.29 -22.16 37.97
N VAL A 240 -12.05 -22.02 38.43
CA VAL A 240 -11.10 -21.04 37.90
C VAL A 240 -10.63 -21.42 36.49
N ALA A 241 -10.43 -22.71 36.22
CA ALA A 241 -10.08 -23.22 34.90
C ALA A 241 -11.20 -23.01 33.88
N LEU A 242 -12.46 -23.32 34.24
CA LEU A 242 -13.62 -23.12 33.37
C LEU A 242 -13.87 -21.62 33.11
N GLY A 243 -13.90 -20.81 34.16
CA GLY A 243 -14.08 -19.36 34.05
C GLY A 243 -12.96 -18.68 33.25
N GLY A 244 -11.71 -19.04 33.54
CA GLY A 244 -10.52 -18.55 32.84
C GLY A 244 -10.52 -18.94 31.36
N SER A 245 -10.87 -20.18 31.03
CA SER A 245 -10.96 -20.66 29.65
C SER A 245 -12.07 -19.96 28.87
N ALA A 246 -13.24 -19.79 29.48
CA ALA A 246 -14.35 -19.05 28.87
C ALA A 246 -13.97 -17.59 28.60
N LEU A 247 -13.36 -16.92 29.57
CA LEU A 247 -12.87 -15.54 29.42
C LEU A 247 -11.81 -15.44 28.32
N ALA A 248 -10.84 -16.36 28.32
CA ALA A 248 -9.77 -16.42 27.31
C ALA A 248 -10.34 -16.62 25.90
N LEU A 249 -11.37 -17.46 25.73
CA LEU A 249 -12.05 -17.68 24.45
C LEU A 249 -12.81 -16.42 23.99
N ILE A 250 -13.51 -15.74 24.90
CA ILE A 250 -14.24 -14.50 24.59
C ILE A 250 -13.25 -13.44 24.08
N PHE A 251 -12.14 -13.21 24.79
CA PHE A 251 -11.13 -12.23 24.37
C PHE A 251 -10.43 -12.64 23.08
N PHE A 252 -10.12 -13.93 22.91
CA PHE A 252 -9.55 -14.45 21.66
C PHE A 252 -10.44 -14.12 20.47
N MET A 253 -11.73 -14.49 20.54
CA MET A 253 -12.69 -14.26 19.46
C MET A 253 -12.92 -12.77 19.20
N ARG A 254 -12.92 -11.95 20.26
CA ARG A 254 -13.06 -10.48 20.14
C ARG A 254 -11.87 -9.87 19.39
N ILE A 255 -10.65 -10.35 19.62
CA ILE A 255 -9.45 -9.84 18.95
C ILE A 255 -9.40 -10.30 17.49
N ILE A 256 -9.73 -11.56 17.21
CA ILE A 256 -9.73 -12.10 15.84
C ILE A 256 -10.79 -11.42 14.97
N LYS A 257 -12.01 -11.22 15.50
CA LYS A 257 -13.13 -10.60 14.80
C LYS A 257 -13.11 -9.07 14.77
N ALA A 258 -12.09 -8.43 15.33
CA ALA A 258 -11.99 -6.97 15.31
C ALA A 258 -11.97 -6.45 13.85
N PRO A 259 -12.58 -5.29 13.54
CA PRO A 259 -12.46 -4.68 12.23
C PRO A 259 -11.00 -4.31 11.94
N ALA A 260 -10.66 -4.19 10.65
CA ALA A 260 -9.34 -3.68 10.24
C ALA A 260 -9.08 -2.30 10.84
N LYS A 261 -7.86 -2.09 11.33
CA LYS A 261 -7.46 -0.78 11.86
C LYS A 261 -7.61 0.23 10.72
N GLN A 262 -8.43 1.25 10.89
CA GLN A 262 -8.55 2.33 9.91
C GLN A 262 -7.36 3.27 10.08
N ILE A 263 -6.92 3.88 8.98
CA ILE A 263 -5.97 5.00 9.06
C ILE A 263 -6.73 6.18 9.70
N PRO A 264 -6.14 6.88 10.68
CA PRO A 264 -6.77 8.06 11.26
C PRO A 264 -7.07 9.10 10.18
N ALA A 265 -8.17 9.84 10.33
CA ALA A 265 -8.47 10.96 9.46
C ALA A 265 -7.32 11.97 9.51
N ILE A 266 -6.78 12.31 8.34
CA ILE A 266 -5.74 13.31 8.21
C ILE A 266 -6.44 14.64 7.96
N TYR A 267 -6.50 15.49 8.97
CA TYR A 267 -7.07 16.83 8.81
C TYR A 267 -6.01 17.74 8.19
N PRO A 268 -6.32 18.43 7.08
CA PRO A 268 -5.46 19.50 6.61
C PRO A 268 -5.47 20.60 7.68
N SER A 269 -4.29 20.93 8.21
CA SER A 269 -4.05 22.10 9.06
C SER A 269 -4.09 23.38 8.24
#